data_AF-A0A7Y3H9W4-F1
#
_entry.id   AF-A0A7Y3H9W4-F1
#
_cell.length_a   1.000
_cell.length_b   1.000
_cell.length_c   1.000
_cell.angle_alpha   90.00
_cell.angle_beta   90.00
_cell.angle_gamma   90.00
#
_symmetry.space_group_name_H-M   'P 1'
#
loop_
_entity.id
_entity.type
_entity.pdbx_description
1 polymer ?
#
loop_
_entity_poly.entity_id
_entity_poly.type
_entity_poly.pdbx_seq_one_letter_code
_entity_poly.pdbx_strand_id
1 'polypeptide(L)'
;MSFNLRNRSFLKLIDFSKRDLTYILDLARDLKRAKYAGTEVQLLKGKNIALIFEKASTRTRCAFEVAAYDQGANVTYLDPVGSHMGKKESVKDTARVLGRMYDAIEYRGSGQKIVEELAKYAGVPVFNGLTDEFHPTQM
;
A
#
# COMPACT_ATOMS: atom_id res chain seq x y z
N MET A 1 -18.88 -17.70 -1.54
CA MET A 1 -18.24 -16.52 -2.17
C MET A 1 -16.87 -16.93 -2.69
N SER A 2 -16.56 -16.58 -3.93
CA SER A 2 -15.22 -16.77 -4.51
C SER A 2 -14.20 -15.98 -3.71
N PHE A 3 -13.09 -16.61 -3.33
CA PHE A 3 -12.01 -15.97 -2.59
C PHE A 3 -11.15 -15.14 -3.55
N ASN A 4 -11.12 -13.81 -3.39
CA ASN A 4 -10.34 -12.93 -4.26
C ASN A 4 -10.01 -11.59 -3.56
N LEU A 5 -8.72 -11.30 -3.41
CA LEU A 5 -8.21 -10.04 -2.83
C LEU A 5 -7.60 -9.11 -3.90
N ARG A 6 -7.60 -9.50 -5.18
CA ARG A 6 -7.05 -8.69 -6.26
C ARG A 6 -7.84 -7.39 -6.41
N ASN A 7 -7.13 -6.31 -6.69
CA ASN A 7 -7.66 -4.95 -6.84
C ASN A 7 -8.31 -4.37 -5.57
N ARG A 8 -8.08 -5.00 -4.41
CA ARG A 8 -8.68 -4.59 -3.15
C ARG A 8 -7.71 -3.72 -2.35
N SER A 9 -8.21 -2.60 -1.83
CA SER A 9 -7.46 -1.75 -0.91
C SER A 9 -7.40 -2.35 0.50
N PHE A 10 -6.29 -2.10 1.21
CA PHE A 10 -6.03 -2.56 2.57
C PHE A 10 -6.02 -1.35 3.53
N LEU A 11 -7.21 -0.90 3.93
CA LEU A 11 -7.39 0.36 4.68
C LEU A 11 -7.49 0.15 6.19
N LYS A 12 -8.19 -0.91 6.61
CA LYS A 12 -8.38 -1.31 8.01
C LYS A 12 -8.72 -2.79 8.08
N LEU A 13 -8.29 -3.48 9.14
CA LEU A 13 -8.48 -4.92 9.28
C LEU A 13 -9.95 -5.35 9.34
N ILE A 14 -10.83 -4.49 9.87
CA ILE A 14 -12.27 -4.78 9.98
C ILE A 14 -12.98 -4.91 8.63
N ASP A 15 -12.36 -4.41 7.54
CA ASP A 15 -12.91 -4.62 6.20
C ASP A 15 -12.67 -6.06 5.70
N PHE A 16 -11.86 -6.86 6.39
CA PHE A 16 -11.43 -8.20 5.96
C PHE A 16 -12.09 -9.27 6.82
N SER A 17 -12.52 -10.35 6.18
CA SER A 17 -12.99 -11.52 6.91
C SER A 17 -11.82 -12.24 7.58
N LYS A 18 -12.09 -13.05 8.62
CA LYS A 18 -11.08 -13.90 9.23
C LYS A 18 -10.34 -14.75 8.19
N ARG A 19 -11.05 -15.27 7.18
CA ARG A 19 -10.47 -16.07 6.10
C ARG A 19 -9.48 -15.26 5.26
N ASP A 20 -9.80 -14.02 4.94
CA ASP A 20 -8.91 -13.13 4.18
C ASP A 20 -7.62 -12.86 4.96
N LEU A 21 -7.74 -12.57 6.26
CA LEU A 21 -6.60 -12.30 7.12
C LEU A 21 -5.71 -13.55 7.29
N THR A 22 -6.32 -14.73 7.49
CA THR A 22 -5.58 -15.99 7.54
C THR A 22 -4.81 -16.23 6.24
N TYR A 23 -5.43 -16.00 5.08
CA TYR A 23 -4.73 -16.13 3.80
C TYR A 23 -3.56 -15.15 3.66
N ILE A 24 -3.72 -13.89 4.08
CA ILE A 24 -2.61 -12.91 4.04
C ILE A 24 -1.45 -13.37 4.92
N LEU A 25 -1.73 -13.92 6.10
CA LEU A 25 -0.71 -14.45 7.02
C LEU A 25 -0.01 -15.70 6.45
N ASP A 26 -0.77 -16.61 5.85
CA ASP A 26 -0.21 -17.79 5.17
C ASP A 26 0.68 -17.38 4.00
N LEU A 27 0.24 -16.42 3.18
CA LEU A 27 1.03 -15.87 2.08
C LEU A 27 2.31 -15.19 2.58
N ALA A 28 2.25 -14.41 3.66
CA ALA A 28 3.42 -13.78 4.26
C ALA A 28 4.44 -14.81 4.76
N ARG A 29 3.96 -15.92 5.37
CA ARG A 29 4.82 -17.05 5.76
C ARG A 29 5.51 -17.67 4.55
N ASP A 30 4.77 -17.88 3.46
CA ASP A 30 5.29 -18.56 2.28
C ASP A 30 6.29 -17.69 1.52
N LEU A 31 6.03 -16.38 1.38
CA LEU A 31 6.99 -15.41 0.83
C LEU A 31 8.26 -15.33 1.68
N LYS A 32 8.14 -15.31 3.01
CA LYS A 32 9.30 -15.35 3.90
C LYS A 32 10.16 -16.59 3.63
N ARG A 33 9.55 -17.78 3.52
CA ARG A 33 10.28 -19.02 3.22
C ARG A 33 10.96 -18.96 1.86
N ALA A 34 10.24 -18.50 0.83
CA ALA A 34 10.76 -18.40 -0.53
C ALA A 34 11.98 -17.46 -0.61
N LYS A 35 11.89 -16.29 0.06
CA LYS A 35 13.00 -15.32 0.15
C LYS A 35 14.24 -15.94 0.79
N TYR A 36 14.08 -16.58 1.94
CA TYR A 36 15.20 -17.23 2.65
C TYR A 36 15.81 -18.41 1.87
N ALA A 37 15.00 -19.12 1.08
CA ALA A 37 15.45 -20.21 0.24
C ALA A 37 16.04 -19.75 -1.11
N GLY A 38 16.00 -18.45 -1.44
CA GLY A 38 16.41 -17.94 -2.75
C GLY A 38 15.51 -18.40 -3.90
N THR A 39 14.25 -18.75 -3.61
CA THR A 39 13.27 -19.28 -4.57
C THR A 39 12.08 -18.35 -4.78
N GLU A 40 12.18 -17.10 -4.32
CA GLU A 40 11.13 -16.10 -4.50
C GLU A 40 10.92 -15.76 -5.98
N VAL A 41 9.67 -15.81 -6.42
CA VAL A 41 9.26 -15.47 -7.79
C VAL A 41 8.74 -14.04 -7.81
N GLN A 42 9.20 -13.25 -8.76
CA GLN A 42 8.78 -11.87 -8.96
C GLN A 42 7.39 -11.80 -9.61
N LEU A 43 6.36 -11.52 -8.82
CA LEU A 43 4.98 -11.43 -9.31
C LEU A 43 4.54 -10.01 -9.70
N LEU A 44 5.35 -8.99 -9.38
CA LEU A 44 5.04 -7.58 -9.64
C LEU A 44 6.01 -6.93 -10.63
N LYS A 45 6.70 -7.74 -11.46
CA LYS A 45 7.65 -7.24 -12.44
C LYS A 45 7.02 -6.19 -13.37
N GLY A 46 7.63 -5.01 -13.42
CA GLY A 46 7.18 -3.88 -14.25
C GLY A 46 6.02 -3.07 -13.66
N LYS A 47 5.61 -3.35 -12.43
CA LYS A 47 4.63 -2.55 -11.68
C LYS A 47 5.30 -1.35 -11.02
N ASN A 48 4.58 -0.24 -10.91
CA ASN A 48 5.07 0.97 -10.25
C ASN A 48 4.16 1.32 -9.06
N ILE A 49 4.74 1.58 -7.88
CA ILE A 49 3.99 1.86 -6.64
C ILE A 49 4.40 3.24 -6.11
N ALA A 50 3.43 4.11 -5.84
CA ALA A 50 3.67 5.38 -5.17
C ALA A 50 3.58 5.19 -3.65
N LEU A 51 4.56 5.73 -2.91
CA LEU A 51 4.58 5.68 -1.44
C LEU A 51 4.47 7.11 -0.89
N ILE A 52 3.32 7.47 -0.33
CA ILE A 52 3.02 8.82 0.14
C ILE A 52 3.19 8.90 1.65
N PHE A 53 4.14 9.71 2.11
CA PHE A 53 4.38 9.92 3.54
C PHE A 53 4.13 11.38 3.91
N GLU A 54 3.15 11.63 4.78
CA GLU A 54 2.97 12.93 5.46
C GLU A 54 3.74 12.99 6.79
N LYS A 55 4.02 11.83 7.39
CA LYS A 55 4.80 11.68 8.63
C LYS A 55 5.95 10.70 8.38
N ALA A 56 7.17 11.08 8.78
CA ALA A 56 8.36 10.26 8.58
C ALA A 56 8.23 8.87 9.26
N SER A 57 8.71 7.83 8.57
CA SER A 57 8.79 6.47 9.11
C SER A 57 9.81 5.63 8.37
N THR A 58 10.85 5.22 9.08
CA THR A 58 11.90 4.36 8.52
C THR A 58 11.37 2.95 8.24
N ARG A 59 10.69 2.32 9.21
CA ARG A 59 10.29 0.91 9.09
C ARG A 59 9.27 0.67 8.00
N THR A 60 8.22 1.50 7.95
CA THR A 60 7.17 1.34 6.93
C THR A 60 7.73 1.58 5.54
N ARG A 61 8.49 2.68 5.37
CA ARG A 61 9.13 2.97 4.09
C ARG A 61 10.02 1.81 3.63
N CYS A 62 10.97 1.39 4.45
CA CYS A 62 11.89 0.31 4.09
C CYS A 62 11.15 -1.01 3.81
N ALA A 63 10.10 -1.34 4.57
CA ALA A 63 9.32 -2.55 4.34
C ALA A 63 8.62 -2.52 2.97
N PHE A 64 7.96 -1.41 2.62
CA PHE A 64 7.30 -1.26 1.31
C PHE A 64 8.30 -1.25 0.16
N GLU A 65 9.39 -0.50 0.28
CA GLU A 65 10.42 -0.45 -0.77
C GLU A 65 11.04 -1.83 -1.02
N VAL A 66 11.53 -2.50 0.04
CA VAL A 66 12.17 -3.82 -0.10
C VAL A 66 11.19 -4.88 -0.63
N ALA A 67 9.96 -4.92 -0.11
CA ALA A 67 8.96 -5.88 -0.59
C ALA A 67 8.60 -5.66 -2.08
N ALA A 68 8.50 -4.40 -2.52
CA ALA A 68 8.27 -4.08 -3.92
C ALA A 68 9.45 -4.52 -4.79
N TYR A 69 10.69 -4.24 -4.36
CA TYR A 69 11.89 -4.63 -5.10
C TYR A 69 12.08 -6.14 -5.19
N ASP A 70 11.87 -6.87 -4.09
CA ASP A 70 11.94 -8.35 -4.08
C ASP A 70 10.97 -8.95 -5.11
N GLN A 71 9.81 -8.32 -5.29
CA GLN A 71 8.77 -8.74 -6.24
C GLN A 71 8.93 -8.13 -7.66
N GLY A 72 9.97 -7.34 -7.90
CA GLY A 72 10.30 -6.76 -9.22
C GLY A 72 9.53 -5.48 -9.59
N ALA A 73 8.84 -4.87 -8.63
CA ALA A 73 8.19 -3.57 -8.81
C ALA A 73 9.17 -2.42 -8.58
N ASN A 74 8.86 -1.26 -9.16
CA ASN A 74 9.52 0.01 -8.87
C ASN A 74 8.69 0.80 -7.87
N VAL A 75 9.35 1.67 -7.12
CA VAL A 75 8.68 2.56 -6.15
C VAL A 75 9.08 4.01 -6.37
N THR A 76 8.15 4.92 -6.09
CA THR A 76 8.44 6.35 -5.99
C THR A 76 8.03 6.83 -4.61
N TYR A 77 9.01 7.27 -3.84
CA TYR A 77 8.80 7.85 -2.52
C TYR A 77 8.46 9.33 -2.64
N LEU A 78 7.26 9.71 -2.18
CA LEU A 78 6.79 11.08 -2.13
C LEU A 78 6.87 11.56 -0.67
N ASP A 79 7.83 12.44 -0.43
CA ASP A 79 8.09 12.95 0.91
C ASP A 79 7.05 14.00 1.36
N PRO A 80 7.01 14.33 2.67
CA PRO A 80 6.05 15.30 3.20
C PRO A 80 6.18 16.73 2.65
N VAL A 81 7.31 17.07 2.05
CA VAL A 81 7.65 18.41 1.56
C VAL A 81 7.30 18.55 0.07
N GLY A 82 7.52 17.49 -0.71
CA GLY A 82 7.23 17.38 -2.14
C GLY A 82 5.79 16.96 -2.44
N SER A 83 5.06 16.38 -1.49
CA SER A 83 3.63 16.12 -1.63
C SER A 83 2.81 17.39 -1.36
N HIS A 84 2.09 17.86 -2.38
CA HIS A 84 1.17 19.01 -2.30
C HIS A 84 -0.25 18.63 -1.88
N MET A 85 -0.48 17.34 -1.62
CA MET A 85 -1.77 16.78 -1.25
C MET A 85 -2.32 17.43 0.03
N GLY A 86 -3.55 17.92 -0.02
CA GLY A 86 -4.23 18.59 1.08
C GLY A 86 -3.79 20.05 1.34
N LYS A 87 -2.76 20.55 0.64
CA LYS A 87 -2.28 21.94 0.76
C LYS A 87 -2.54 22.76 -0.50
N LYS A 88 -2.05 22.29 -1.64
CA LYS A 88 -2.23 22.95 -2.95
C LYS A 88 -3.12 22.15 -3.90
N GLU A 89 -3.26 20.85 -3.67
CA GLU A 89 -4.11 19.96 -4.46
C GLU A 89 -5.07 19.19 -3.55
N SER A 90 -6.29 18.95 -4.02
CA SER A 90 -7.26 18.13 -3.29
C SER A 90 -6.82 16.67 -3.30
N VAL A 91 -7.10 15.93 -2.22
CA VAL A 91 -6.81 14.47 -2.14
C VAL A 91 -7.41 13.73 -3.33
N LYS A 92 -8.63 14.12 -3.74
CA LYS A 92 -9.35 13.57 -4.89
C LYS A 92 -8.60 13.76 -6.21
N ASP A 93 -8.04 14.94 -6.47
CA ASP A 93 -7.33 15.22 -7.72
C ASP A 93 -6.00 14.49 -7.75
N THR A 94 -5.24 14.53 -6.65
CA THR A 94 -4.01 13.74 -6.50
C THR A 94 -4.27 12.25 -6.69
N ALA A 95 -5.33 11.69 -6.08
CA ALA A 95 -5.72 10.29 -6.23
C ALA A 95 -5.91 9.90 -7.71
N ARG A 96 -6.67 10.72 -8.45
CA ARG A 96 -6.98 10.46 -9.87
C ARG A 96 -5.74 10.52 -10.75
N VAL A 97 -4.82 11.46 -10.49
CA VAL A 97 -3.58 11.57 -11.24
C VAL A 97 -2.68 10.37 -10.97
N LEU A 98 -2.44 10.04 -9.69
CA LEU A 98 -1.59 8.92 -9.33
C LEU A 98 -2.16 7.58 -9.82
N GLY A 99 -3.46 7.40 -9.77
CA GLY A 99 -4.14 6.20 -10.28
C GLY A 99 -4.04 5.99 -11.80
N ARG A 100 -3.63 7.00 -12.57
CA ARG A 100 -3.32 6.87 -14.01
C ARG A 100 -1.85 6.55 -14.27
N MET A 101 -0.97 6.72 -13.29
CA MET A 101 0.48 6.59 -13.44
C MET A 101 1.04 5.35 -12.72
N TYR A 102 0.45 5.00 -11.57
CA TYR A 102 0.92 3.93 -10.70
C TYR A 102 -0.09 2.78 -10.63
N ASP A 103 0.41 1.57 -10.39
CA ASP A 103 -0.39 0.35 -10.24
C ASP A 103 -0.95 0.17 -8.82
N ALA A 104 -0.36 0.84 -7.83
CA ALA A 104 -0.83 0.87 -6.45
C ALA A 104 -0.28 2.10 -5.71
N ILE A 105 -0.91 2.42 -4.59
CA ILE A 105 -0.53 3.56 -3.75
C ILE A 105 -0.46 3.10 -2.28
N GLU A 106 0.62 3.42 -1.60
CA GLU A 106 0.68 3.41 -0.14
C GLU A 106 0.49 4.84 0.38
N TYR A 107 -0.23 4.95 1.48
CA TYR A 107 -0.39 6.21 2.19
C TYR A 107 -0.14 6.02 3.68
N ARG A 108 0.70 6.90 4.21
CA ARG A 108 0.91 7.08 5.64
C ARG A 108 0.78 8.55 5.99
N GLY A 109 -0.17 8.86 6.86
CA GLY A 109 -0.43 10.24 7.26
C GLY A 109 -1.44 10.37 8.38
N SER A 110 -2.16 11.47 8.36
CA SER A 110 -3.21 11.75 9.34
C SER A 110 -4.59 11.33 8.83
N GLY A 111 -5.50 10.98 9.75
CA GLY A 111 -6.92 10.77 9.45
C GLY A 111 -7.29 9.65 8.47
N GLN A 112 -8.06 8.67 8.93
CA GLN A 112 -8.58 7.57 8.12
C GLN A 112 -9.41 8.03 6.91
N LYS A 113 -10.08 9.19 7.01
CA LYS A 113 -10.87 9.76 5.90
C LYS A 113 -10.02 10.06 4.67
N ILE A 114 -8.76 10.48 4.85
CA ILE A 114 -7.87 10.83 3.73
C ILE A 114 -7.53 9.58 2.93
N VAL A 115 -7.15 8.48 3.60
CA VAL A 115 -6.82 7.23 2.91
C VAL A 115 -8.05 6.58 2.27
N GLU A 116 -9.22 6.70 2.88
CA GLU A 116 -10.50 6.24 2.30
C GLU A 116 -10.89 7.05 1.06
N GLU A 117 -10.68 8.37 1.07
CA GLU A 117 -10.90 9.23 -0.09
C GLU A 117 -9.93 8.90 -1.23
N LEU A 118 -8.65 8.69 -0.91
CA LEU A 118 -7.63 8.26 -1.86
C LEU A 118 -8.03 6.94 -2.54
N ALA A 119 -8.42 5.94 -1.75
CA ALA A 119 -8.88 4.64 -2.25
C ALA A 119 -10.12 4.75 -3.14
N LYS A 120 -11.05 5.64 -2.80
CA LYS A 120 -12.29 5.85 -3.57
C LYS A 120 -12.02 6.44 -4.95
N TYR A 121 -11.01 7.31 -5.10
CA TYR A 121 -10.78 8.05 -6.34
C TYR A 121 -9.59 7.58 -7.17
N ALA A 122 -8.65 6.83 -6.61
CA ALA A 122 -7.46 6.37 -7.32
C ALA A 122 -7.75 5.30 -8.39
N GLY A 123 -8.73 4.42 -8.16
CA GLY A 123 -9.02 3.33 -9.09
C GLY A 123 -7.95 2.22 -9.13
N VAL A 124 -6.96 2.27 -8.23
CA VAL A 124 -5.93 1.26 -7.99
C VAL A 124 -5.89 0.91 -6.50
N PRO A 125 -5.33 -0.26 -6.10
CA PRO A 125 -5.21 -0.62 -4.70
C PRO A 125 -4.49 0.44 -3.87
N VAL A 126 -5.08 0.77 -2.72
CA VAL A 126 -4.50 1.67 -1.73
C VAL A 126 -4.19 0.92 -0.44
N PHE A 127 -2.98 1.08 0.08
CA PHE A 127 -2.50 0.44 1.30
C PHE A 127 -2.32 1.50 2.40
N ASN A 128 -2.97 1.30 3.56
CA ASN A 128 -2.80 2.17 4.73
C ASN A 128 -1.54 1.75 5.50
N GLY A 129 -0.48 2.54 5.39
CA GLY A 129 0.79 2.33 6.09
C GLY A 129 0.83 2.88 7.52
N LEU A 130 -0.09 3.78 7.88
CA LEU A 130 -0.49 4.21 9.23
C LEU A 130 -1.38 5.46 9.09
N THR A 131 -2.47 5.48 9.84
CA THR A 131 -3.33 6.65 10.12
C THR A 131 -3.41 6.86 11.63
N ASP A 132 -4.04 7.94 12.08
CA ASP A 132 -4.21 8.18 13.51
C ASP A 132 -5.13 7.12 14.17
N GLU A 133 -6.03 6.52 13.39
CA GLU A 133 -7.02 5.55 13.85
C GLU A 133 -6.58 4.10 13.65
N PHE A 134 -5.85 3.79 12.57
CA PHE A 134 -5.50 2.41 12.22
C PHE A 134 -4.05 2.28 11.72
N HIS A 135 -3.44 1.16 12.09
CA HIS A 135 -2.16 0.69 11.54
C HIS A 135 -2.25 -0.78 11.12
N PRO A 136 -3.00 -1.10 10.03
CA PRO A 136 -3.40 -2.48 9.74
C PRO A 136 -2.24 -3.39 9.33
N THR A 137 -1.13 -2.84 8.82
CA THR A 137 0.06 -3.61 8.43
C THR A 137 0.95 -4.04 9.61
N GLN A 138 0.76 -3.44 10.80
CA GLN A 138 1.58 -3.68 11.99
C GLN A 138 0.95 -4.69 12.95
N MET A 139 -0.37 -4.88 12.87
CA MET A 139 -1.17 -5.79 13.69
C MET A 139 -1.02 -7.23 13.24
#